data_AF-A0A7X6US98-F1
#
_entry.id   AF-A0A7X6US98-F1
#
_cell.length_a   1.000
_cell.length_b   1.000
_cell.length_c   1.000
_cell.angle_alpha   90.00
_cell.angle_beta   90.00
_cell.angle_gamma   90.00
#
_symmetry.space_group_name_H-M   'P 1'
#
loop_
_entity.id
_entity.type
_entity.pdbx_description
1 polymer ?
#
loop_
_entity_poly.entity_id
_entity_poly.type
_entity_poly.pdbx_seq_one_letter_code
_entity_poly.pdbx_strand_id
1 'polypeptide(L)'
;MGTPKGKIEADAISANDEIRESTDFIREAIKEDLKNGRFNRVHTRFPPEPNAYLHIGHAKAIWIDYGIALEFNGLFNMRFDDTNPAKEEQEYVDAIIEDVRWVGADWGDRLFFGSDYFEQMYEWAIDLIKKGSAYICDLSAEDVSKTRGTLTEPGTDSPYRNRG
;
A
#
# COMPACT_ATOMS: atom_id res chain seq x y z
N MET A 1 48.33 39.64 4.50
CA MET A 1 47.43 39.41 3.35
C MET A 1 48.27 38.68 2.30
N GLY A 2 48.28 37.34 2.24
CA GLY A 2 47.22 36.47 1.70
C GLY A 2 47.34 36.49 0.17
N THR A 3 47.82 35.47 -0.55
CA THR A 3 47.50 34.02 -0.53
C THR A 3 48.56 33.23 -1.34
N PRO A 4 48.84 31.95 -1.03
CA PRO A 4 49.51 31.02 -1.94
C PRO A 4 48.54 30.54 -3.02
N LYS A 5 48.97 30.56 -4.30
CA LYS A 5 48.28 29.86 -5.40
C LYS A 5 48.56 28.36 -5.30
N GLY A 6 47.68 27.60 -4.67
CA GLY A 6 47.63 26.16 -4.84
C GLY A 6 47.04 25.83 -6.21
N LYS A 7 47.79 25.14 -7.06
CA LYS A 7 47.22 24.39 -8.19
C LYS A 7 46.46 23.21 -7.58
N ILE A 8 45.14 23.19 -7.77
CA ILE A 8 44.35 21.99 -7.53
C ILE A 8 44.57 21.12 -8.77
N GLU A 9 45.32 20.03 -8.60
CA GLU A 9 45.33 18.94 -9.58
C GLU A 9 43.95 18.29 -9.51
N ALA A 10 43.26 18.28 -10.65
CA ALA A 10 42.01 17.55 -10.80
C ALA A 10 42.39 16.06 -10.90
N ASP A 11 42.29 15.35 -9.78
CA ASP A 11 42.34 13.90 -9.80
C ASP A 11 41.22 13.39 -10.70
N ALA A 12 41.62 12.75 -11.80
CA ALA A 12 40.72 12.09 -12.72
C ALA A 12 39.94 11.01 -11.95
N ILE A 13 38.63 11.21 -11.80
CA ILE A 13 37.73 10.18 -11.29
C ILE A 13 37.81 8.99 -12.25
N SER A 14 38.42 7.91 -11.75
CA SER A 14 38.57 6.63 -12.42
C SER A 14 37.22 6.12 -12.93
N ALA A 15 37.13 5.87 -14.24
CA ALA A 15 35.97 5.35 -14.95
C ALA A 15 35.70 3.87 -14.66
N ASN A 16 35.52 3.50 -13.38
CA ASN A 16 35.25 2.13 -12.98
C ASN A 16 34.31 1.98 -11.76
N ASP A 17 33.48 3.00 -11.48
CA ASP A 17 32.27 2.76 -10.71
C ASP A 17 31.29 2.00 -11.62
N GLU A 18 31.37 0.68 -11.59
CA GLU A 18 30.21 -0.14 -11.90
C GLU A 18 29.08 0.40 -11.04
N ILE A 19 28.09 1.04 -11.67
CA ILE A 19 26.83 1.39 -11.02
C ILE A 19 26.23 0.04 -10.59
N ARG A 20 26.53 -0.41 -9.38
CA ARG A 20 25.76 -1.45 -8.73
C ARG A 20 24.33 -0.93 -8.76
N GLU A 21 23.45 -1.61 -9.47
CA GLU A 21 22.02 -1.34 -9.38
C GLU A 21 21.66 -1.39 -7.90
N SER A 22 21.41 -0.21 -7.30
CA SER A 22 20.95 -0.10 -5.93
C SER A 22 19.53 -0.64 -5.91
N THR A 23 19.38 -1.92 -5.61
CA THR A 23 18.07 -2.54 -5.47
C THR A 23 17.56 -2.34 -4.03
N ASP A 24 16.24 -2.33 -3.86
CA ASP A 24 15.60 -2.31 -2.54
C ASP A 24 15.05 -3.70 -2.18
N PHE A 25 14.73 -3.88 -0.90
CA PHE A 25 14.27 -5.16 -0.36
C PHE A 25 12.96 -5.69 -0.99
N ILE A 26 12.11 -4.83 -1.54
CA ILE A 26 10.86 -5.22 -2.20
C ILE A 26 11.19 -5.90 -3.53
N ARG A 27 12.07 -5.29 -4.32
CA ARG A 27 12.53 -5.84 -5.61
C ARG A 27 13.25 -7.17 -5.43
N GLU A 28 14.07 -7.30 -4.39
CA GLU A 28 14.73 -8.57 -4.10
C GLU A 28 13.74 -9.67 -3.71
N ALA A 29 12.73 -9.36 -2.90
CA ALA A 29 11.67 -10.30 -2.57
C ALA A 29 10.87 -10.74 -3.82
N ILE A 30 10.57 -9.81 -4.72
CA ILE A 30 9.88 -10.12 -5.99
C ILE A 30 10.73 -11.03 -6.88
N LYS A 31 12.03 -10.73 -7.03
CA LYS A 31 12.95 -11.56 -7.82
C LYS A 31 13.03 -12.98 -7.25
N GLU A 32 13.09 -13.11 -5.93
CA GLU A 32 13.09 -14.41 -5.26
C GLU A 32 11.79 -15.18 -5.49
N ASP A 33 10.63 -14.54 -5.30
CA ASP A 33 9.33 -15.16 -5.51
C ASP A 33 9.14 -15.64 -6.97
N LEU A 34 9.58 -14.84 -7.95
CA LEU A 34 9.54 -15.22 -9.37
C LEU A 34 10.52 -16.35 -9.69
N LYS A 35 11.75 -16.28 -9.17
CA LYS A 35 12.78 -17.31 -9.36
C LYS A 35 12.35 -18.66 -8.79
N ASN A 36 11.68 -18.66 -7.64
CA ASN A 36 11.18 -19.86 -6.98
C ASN A 36 9.84 -20.34 -7.55
N GLY A 37 9.25 -19.61 -8.50
CA GLY A 37 7.98 -19.96 -9.13
C GLY A 37 6.77 -19.85 -8.19
N ARG A 38 6.88 -19.10 -7.08
CA ARG A 38 5.74 -18.83 -6.18
C ARG A 38 4.66 -18.04 -6.90
N PHE A 39 5.08 -17.11 -7.74
CA PHE A 39 4.23 -16.33 -8.64
C PHE A 39 4.81 -16.34 -10.06
N ASN A 40 3.94 -16.15 -11.05
CA ASN A 40 4.31 -16.09 -12.46
C ASN A 40 4.24 -14.67 -13.05
N ARG A 41 3.80 -13.69 -12.26
CA ARG A 41 3.69 -12.29 -12.65
C ARG A 41 3.71 -11.38 -11.43
N VAL A 42 4.08 -10.13 -11.65
CA VAL A 42 3.97 -9.05 -10.67
C VAL A 42 2.66 -8.29 -10.88
N HIS A 43 1.97 -7.99 -9.79
CA HIS A 43 0.73 -7.22 -9.82
C HIS A 43 0.63 -6.35 -8.57
N THR A 44 0.83 -5.04 -8.74
CA THR A 44 0.83 -4.05 -7.65
C THR A 44 -0.45 -3.21 -7.68
N ARG A 45 -0.63 -2.36 -6.67
CA ARG A 45 -1.75 -1.41 -6.62
C ARG A 45 -1.38 -0.17 -5.82
N PHE A 46 -1.92 0.98 -6.19
CA PHE A 46 -1.97 2.17 -5.33
C PHE A 46 -3.40 2.32 -4.76
N PRO A 47 -3.61 2.13 -3.44
CA PRO A 47 -4.94 2.11 -2.86
C PRO A 47 -5.27 3.32 -1.95
N PRO A 48 -5.46 4.54 -2.48
CA PRO A 48 -5.75 5.71 -1.66
C PRO A 48 -7.18 5.69 -1.12
N GLU A 49 -7.37 6.14 0.12
CA GLU A 49 -8.70 6.53 0.62
C GLU A 49 -9.08 7.90 0.01
N PRO A 50 -10.27 8.07 -0.59
CA PRO A 50 -10.67 9.34 -1.19
C PRO A 50 -11.25 10.31 -0.15
N ASN A 51 -10.46 10.66 0.87
CA ASN A 51 -10.85 11.57 1.96
C ASN A 51 -9.91 12.77 2.14
N ALA A 52 -8.88 12.90 1.29
CA ALA A 52 -7.94 14.01 1.25
C ALA A 52 -7.18 14.05 -0.09
N TYR A 53 -6.62 15.21 -0.41
CA TYR A 53 -5.71 15.40 -1.56
C TYR A 53 -4.39 14.64 -1.38
N LEU A 54 -3.76 14.26 -2.50
CA LEU A 54 -2.44 13.64 -2.43
C LEU A 54 -1.35 14.66 -2.04
N HIS A 55 -0.39 14.20 -1.25
CA HIS A 55 0.85 14.93 -0.97
C HIS A 55 2.07 14.16 -1.50
N ILE A 56 3.27 14.75 -1.42
CA ILE A 56 4.52 14.17 -1.94
C ILE A 56 4.83 12.74 -1.46
N GLY A 57 4.38 12.35 -0.25
CA GLY A 57 4.51 10.98 0.24
C GLY A 57 3.80 9.95 -0.65
N HIS A 58 2.67 10.33 -1.25
CA HIS A 58 1.92 9.46 -2.17
C HIS A 58 2.62 9.33 -3.51
N ALA A 59 3.27 10.39 -4.01
CA ALA A 59 4.06 10.29 -5.24
C ALA A 59 5.15 9.22 -5.12
N LYS A 60 5.80 9.10 -3.94
CA LYS A 60 6.74 8.00 -3.67
C LYS A 60 6.07 6.64 -3.71
N ALA A 61 4.91 6.48 -3.06
CA ALA A 61 4.18 5.21 -3.05
C ALA A 61 3.76 4.80 -4.47
N ILE A 62 3.19 5.74 -5.25
CA ILE A 62 2.81 5.54 -6.66
C ILE A 62 4.01 5.05 -7.47
N TRP A 63 5.17 5.71 -7.37
CA TRP A 63 6.36 5.31 -8.13
C TRP A 63 6.96 3.98 -7.67
N ILE A 64 6.81 3.61 -6.41
CA ILE A 64 7.18 2.27 -5.95
C ILE A 64 6.27 1.24 -6.61
N ASP A 65 4.95 1.38 -6.47
CA ASP A 65 4.00 0.38 -6.96
C ASP A 65 3.97 0.29 -8.49
N TYR A 66 3.81 1.44 -9.17
CA TYR A 66 3.76 1.51 -10.63
C TYR A 66 5.13 1.21 -11.26
N GLY A 67 6.22 1.74 -10.69
CA GLY A 67 7.57 1.50 -11.18
C GLY A 67 7.96 0.01 -11.10
N ILE A 68 7.57 -0.68 -10.03
CA ILE A 68 7.75 -2.13 -9.91
C ILE A 68 6.91 -2.87 -10.97
N ALA A 69 5.66 -2.48 -11.19
CA ALA A 69 4.85 -3.10 -12.24
C ALA A 69 5.50 -2.93 -13.62
N LEU A 70 6.02 -1.75 -13.95
CA LEU A 70 6.73 -1.51 -15.21
C LEU A 70 8.00 -2.35 -15.35
N GLU A 71 8.86 -2.33 -14.33
CA GLU A 71 10.16 -3.02 -14.33
C GLU A 71 10.03 -4.53 -14.55
N PHE A 72 9.00 -5.14 -13.96
CA PHE A 72 8.74 -6.57 -14.05
C PHE A 72 7.70 -6.93 -15.12
N ASN A 73 7.34 -5.99 -16.01
CA ASN A 73 6.34 -6.17 -17.04
C ASN A 73 5.02 -6.77 -16.50
N GLY A 74 4.64 -6.30 -15.31
CA GLY A 74 3.49 -6.69 -14.53
C GLY A 74 2.28 -5.79 -14.76
N LEU A 75 1.34 -5.84 -13.81
CA LEU A 75 0.11 -5.03 -13.83
C LEU A 75 0.07 -4.07 -12.65
N PHE A 76 -0.53 -2.91 -12.85
CA PHE A 76 -0.77 -1.91 -11.82
C PHE A 76 -2.26 -1.62 -11.73
N ASN A 77 -2.83 -1.70 -10.53
CA ASN A 77 -4.21 -1.27 -10.27
C ASN A 77 -4.20 0.10 -9.59
N MET A 78 -5.13 0.96 -9.99
CA MET A 78 -5.57 2.05 -9.13
C MET A 78 -6.84 1.59 -8.41
N ARG A 79 -6.89 1.67 -7.08
CA ARG A 79 -8.08 1.24 -6.32
C ARG A 79 -8.43 2.24 -5.24
N PHE A 80 -9.57 2.91 -5.33
CA PHE A 80 -10.03 3.69 -4.19
C PHE A 80 -10.42 2.77 -3.03
N ASP A 81 -9.94 3.05 -1.82
CA ASP A 81 -10.35 2.33 -0.60
C ASP A 81 -11.57 3.03 0.01
N ASP A 82 -12.67 3.01 -0.75
CA ASP A 82 -13.93 3.73 -0.48
C ASP A 82 -14.89 2.88 0.39
N THR A 83 -14.42 2.49 1.57
CA THR A 83 -15.19 1.67 2.51
C THR A 83 -15.90 2.46 3.61
N ASN A 84 -15.72 3.78 3.66
CA ASN A 84 -16.27 4.68 4.66
C ASN A 84 -17.11 5.80 4.01
N PRO A 85 -18.43 5.58 3.82
CA PRO A 85 -19.29 6.51 3.08
C PRO A 85 -19.44 7.89 3.75
N ALA A 86 -19.02 8.05 5.01
CA ALA A 86 -19.12 9.31 5.74
C ALA A 86 -17.96 10.28 5.47
N LYS A 87 -16.87 9.83 4.83
CA LYS A 87 -15.64 10.61 4.64
C LYS A 87 -15.25 10.77 3.17
N GLU A 88 -16.06 10.28 2.26
CA GLU A 88 -15.73 10.17 0.85
C GLU A 88 -16.42 11.29 0.07
N GLU A 89 -15.62 12.04 -0.68
CA GLU A 89 -16.12 13.11 -1.55
C GLU A 89 -15.61 12.87 -2.97
N GLN A 90 -16.50 13.05 -3.95
CA GLN A 90 -16.17 12.91 -5.37
C GLN A 90 -15.01 13.85 -5.77
N GLU A 91 -14.91 15.01 -5.12
CA GLU A 91 -13.80 15.95 -5.29
C GLU A 91 -12.43 15.29 -5.09
N TYR A 92 -12.28 14.46 -4.04
CA TYR A 92 -11.02 13.77 -3.78
C TYR A 92 -10.75 12.66 -4.80
N VAL A 93 -11.79 11.94 -5.23
CA VAL A 93 -11.66 10.92 -6.29
C VAL A 93 -11.10 11.55 -7.57
N ASP A 94 -11.69 12.66 -7.99
CA ASP A 94 -11.31 13.36 -9.22
C ASP A 94 -9.89 13.93 -9.13
N ALA A 95 -9.56 14.59 -8.01
CA ALA A 95 -8.23 15.16 -7.78
C ALA A 95 -7.13 14.08 -7.72
N ILE A 96 -7.39 12.95 -7.05
CA ILE A 96 -6.46 11.83 -6.96
C ILE A 96 -6.21 11.23 -8.36
N ILE A 97 -7.25 11.06 -9.19
CA ILE A 97 -7.10 10.58 -10.58
C ILE A 97 -6.21 11.54 -11.39
N GLU A 98 -6.43 12.84 -11.25
CA GLU A 98 -5.62 13.87 -11.93
C GLU A 98 -4.16 13.80 -11.48
N ASP A 99 -3.89 13.78 -10.18
CA ASP A 99 -2.54 13.74 -9.61
C ASP A 99 -1.77 12.48 -10.03
N VAL A 100 -2.41 11.29 -9.98
CA VAL A 100 -1.75 10.03 -10.36
C VAL A 100 -1.36 10.05 -11.83
N ARG A 101 -2.21 10.59 -12.71
CA ARG A 101 -1.88 10.78 -14.14
C ARG A 101 -0.79 11.83 -14.33
N TRP A 102 -0.84 12.93 -13.59
CA TRP A 102 0.14 14.01 -13.67
C TRP A 102 1.54 13.53 -13.26
N VAL A 103 1.63 12.66 -12.25
CA VAL A 103 2.89 12.02 -11.82
C VAL A 103 3.39 10.98 -12.84
N GLY A 104 2.57 10.60 -13.82
CA GLY A 104 2.94 9.73 -14.94
C GLY A 104 2.63 8.25 -14.75
N ALA A 105 1.83 7.90 -13.74
CA ALA A 105 1.36 6.52 -13.57
C ALA A 105 0.13 6.25 -14.44
N ASP A 106 0.08 5.05 -15.02
CA ASP A 106 -1.01 4.59 -15.87
C ASP A 106 -1.53 3.24 -15.38
N TRP A 107 -2.81 3.21 -15.02
CA TRP A 107 -3.52 1.99 -14.62
C TRP A 107 -4.30 1.36 -15.77
N GLY A 108 -4.28 1.94 -16.98
CA GLY A 108 -5.05 1.45 -18.12
C GLY A 108 -6.55 1.37 -17.80
N ASP A 109 -7.13 0.18 -17.97
CA ASP A 109 -8.53 -0.13 -17.67
C ASP A 109 -8.74 -0.62 -16.22
N ARG A 110 -7.74 -0.49 -15.35
CA ARG A 110 -7.66 -1.14 -14.03
C ARG A 110 -7.94 -0.19 -12.87
N LEU A 111 -8.96 0.64 -13.03
CA LEU A 111 -9.52 1.46 -11.95
C LEU A 111 -10.60 0.66 -11.23
N PHE A 112 -10.47 0.54 -9.91
CA PHE A 112 -11.40 -0.22 -9.07
C PHE A 112 -11.82 0.58 -7.84
N PHE A 113 -12.91 0.14 -7.22
CA PHE A 113 -13.38 0.67 -5.95
C PHE A 113 -13.44 -0.47 -4.92
N GLY A 114 -13.09 -0.19 -3.67
CA GLY A 114 -13.27 -1.11 -2.55
C GLY A 114 -14.73 -1.50 -2.37
N SER A 115 -15.64 -0.54 -2.60
CA SER A 115 -17.08 -0.73 -2.54
C SER A 115 -17.62 -1.73 -3.59
N ASP A 116 -16.97 -1.88 -4.75
CA ASP A 116 -17.32 -2.89 -5.77
C ASP A 116 -17.30 -4.32 -5.21
N TYR A 117 -16.57 -4.54 -4.11
CA TYR A 117 -16.39 -5.85 -3.49
C TYR A 117 -17.25 -6.09 -2.25
N PHE A 118 -18.17 -5.19 -1.88
CA PHE A 118 -18.96 -5.34 -0.65
C PHE A 118 -19.77 -6.64 -0.59
N GLU A 119 -20.39 -7.05 -1.70
CA GLU A 119 -21.11 -8.33 -1.73
C GLU A 119 -20.16 -9.51 -1.45
N GLN A 120 -18.98 -9.51 -2.07
CA GLN A 120 -17.99 -10.55 -1.86
C GLN A 120 -17.47 -10.57 -0.42
N MET A 121 -17.24 -9.40 0.17
CA MET A 121 -16.82 -9.26 1.58
C MET A 121 -17.92 -9.78 2.53
N TYR A 122 -19.19 -9.53 2.22
CA TYR A 122 -20.31 -10.03 2.98
C TYR A 122 -20.41 -11.56 2.93
N GLU A 123 -20.27 -12.16 1.76
CA GLU A 123 -20.21 -13.63 1.61
C GLU A 123 -19.06 -14.23 2.41
N TRP A 124 -17.86 -13.64 2.36
CA TRP A 124 -16.73 -14.09 3.15
C TRP A 124 -16.97 -13.93 4.66
N ALA A 125 -17.64 -12.86 5.09
CA ALA A 125 -18.03 -12.69 6.49
C ALA A 125 -18.97 -13.80 6.95
N ILE A 126 -19.96 -14.18 6.13
CA ILE A 126 -20.83 -15.33 6.39
C ILE A 126 -20.01 -16.62 6.52
N ASP A 127 -19.06 -16.85 5.61
CA ASP A 127 -18.21 -18.04 5.64
C ASP A 127 -17.33 -18.09 6.90
N LEU A 128 -16.81 -16.95 7.36
CA LEU A 128 -16.06 -16.87 8.62
C LEU A 128 -16.95 -17.17 9.82
N ILE A 129 -18.21 -16.68 9.84
CA ILE A 129 -19.18 -17.00 10.88
C ILE A 129 -19.46 -18.51 10.91
N LYS A 130 -19.74 -19.13 9.75
CA LYS A 130 -19.98 -20.57 9.63
C LYS A 130 -18.80 -21.42 10.10
N LYS A 131 -17.57 -20.92 9.93
CA LYS A 131 -16.33 -21.56 10.40
C LYS A 131 -16.00 -21.27 11.87
N GLY A 132 -16.85 -20.54 12.60
CA GLY A 132 -16.59 -20.11 13.98
C GLY A 132 -15.40 -19.15 14.13
N SER A 133 -15.00 -18.49 13.03
CA SER A 133 -13.86 -17.56 12.96
C SER A 133 -14.27 -16.09 13.00
N ALA A 134 -15.58 -15.81 13.08
CA ALA A 134 -16.15 -14.48 13.30
C ALA A 134 -17.42 -14.59 14.17
N TYR A 135 -17.75 -13.54 14.91
CA TYR A 135 -18.93 -13.48 15.77
C TYR A 135 -19.50 -12.05 15.82
N ILE A 136 -20.77 -11.92 16.20
CA ILE A 136 -21.43 -10.64 16.42
C ILE A 136 -21.21 -10.22 17.88
N CYS A 137 -20.58 -9.06 18.07
CA CYS A 137 -20.33 -8.49 19.39
C CYS A 137 -21.29 -7.34 19.68
N ASP A 138 -22.08 -7.45 20.74
CA ASP A 138 -23.03 -6.40 21.17
C ASP A 138 -22.46 -5.51 22.28
N LEU A 139 -21.14 -5.55 22.51
CA LEU A 139 -20.51 -4.61 23.43
C LEU A 139 -20.53 -3.20 22.84
N SER A 140 -20.64 -2.19 23.72
CA SER A 140 -20.44 -0.80 23.30
C SER A 140 -19.00 -0.60 22.81
N ALA A 141 -18.75 0.43 22.00
CA ALA A 141 -17.39 0.75 21.54
C ALA A 141 -16.43 1.00 22.72
N GLU A 142 -16.92 1.60 23.81
CA GLU A 142 -16.16 1.81 25.03
C GLU A 142 -15.77 0.48 25.68
N ASP A 143 -16.73 -0.45 25.78
CA ASP A 143 -16.47 -1.75 26.41
C ASP A 143 -15.59 -2.65 25.55
N VAL A 144 -15.71 -2.60 24.22
CA VAL A 144 -14.76 -3.26 23.30
C VAL A 144 -13.34 -2.77 23.55
N SER A 145 -13.16 -1.45 23.75
CA SER A 145 -11.85 -0.88 24.06
C SER A 145 -11.31 -1.39 25.40
N LYS A 146 -12.17 -1.60 26.41
CA LYS A 146 -11.77 -2.15 27.71
C LYS A 146 -11.39 -3.63 27.59
N THR A 147 -12.15 -4.43 26.84
CA THR A 147 -11.88 -5.86 26.69
C THR A 147 -10.68 -6.15 25.79
N ARG A 148 -10.26 -5.21 24.93
CA ARG A 148 -9.12 -5.39 24.01
C ARG A 148 -7.77 -5.59 24.73
N GLY A 149 -7.65 -5.11 25.97
CA GLY A 149 -6.38 -5.09 26.71
C GLY A 149 -5.47 -3.94 26.27
N THR A 150 -4.19 -4.01 26.65
CA THR A 150 -3.18 -2.98 26.41
C THR A 150 -1.90 -3.60 25.82
N LEU A 151 -0.86 -2.77 25.59
CA LEU A 151 0.45 -3.28 25.15
C LEU A 151 1.10 -4.24 26.16
N THR A 152 0.69 -4.17 27.43
CA THR A 152 1.27 -4.93 28.54
C THR A 152 0.31 -5.93 29.16
N GLU A 153 -0.99 -5.84 28.86
CA GLU A 153 -2.02 -6.67 29.46
C GLU A 153 -2.86 -7.35 28.37
N PRO A 154 -3.05 -8.68 28.44
CA PRO A 154 -3.84 -9.40 27.45
C PRO A 154 -5.31 -8.95 27.49
N GLY A 155 -5.94 -8.96 26.33
CA GLY A 155 -7.39 -8.78 26.22
C GLY A 155 -8.16 -9.93 26.85
N THR A 156 -9.45 -9.69 27.07
CA THR A 156 -10.42 -10.67 27.54
C THR A 156 -11.48 -10.91 26.48
N ASP A 157 -11.99 -12.14 26.44
CA ASP A 157 -13.02 -12.51 25.48
C ASP A 157 -14.32 -11.74 25.76
N SER A 158 -14.96 -11.27 24.68
CA SER A 158 -16.32 -10.74 24.75
C SER A 158 -17.27 -11.83 25.27
N PRO A 159 -18.25 -11.49 26.13
CA PRO A 159 -19.27 -12.44 26.57
C PRO A 159 -20.10 -13.00 25.40
N TYR A 160 -20.05 -12.34 24.24
CA TYR A 160 -20.74 -12.73 23.00
C TYR A 160 -19.89 -13.58 22.06
N ARG A 161 -18.62 -13.83 22.38
CA ARG A 161 -17.67 -14.52 21.50
C ARG A 161 -18.10 -15.94 21.13
N ASN A 162 -18.71 -16.65 22.07
CA ASN A 162 -19.13 -18.04 21.91
C ASN A 162 -20.62 -18.15 21.58
N ARG A 163 -21.18 -17.16 20.88
CA ARG A 163 -22.50 -17.29 20.24
C ARG A 163 -22.39 -18.29 19.10
N GLY A 164 -22.65 -19.56 19.41
CA GLY A 164 -22.73 -20.68 18.48
C GLY A 164 -23.96 -21.51 18.82
#